data_AF-A0A7D5N9F7-F1
#
_entry.id   AF-A0A7D5N9F7-F1
#
_cell.length_a   1.000
_cell.length_b   1.000
_cell.length_c   1.000
_cell.angle_alpha   90.00
_cell.angle_beta   90.00
_cell.angle_gamma   90.00
#
_symmetry.space_group_name_H-M   'P 1'
#
loop_
_entity.id
_entity.type
_entity.pdbx_description
1 polymer ?
#
loop_
_entity_poly.entity_id
_entity_poly.type
_entity_poly.pdbx_seq_one_letter_code
_entity_poly.pdbx_strand_id
1 'polypeptide(L)' 'MSIYYTNAIGLPYFKKMKIACPIELEEQRNIAAKIKASDTRIFSLQDELSKLKQQKQGLMHDLLTGKVPVKVKEPEVVDG' A
#
# COMPACT_ATOMS: atom_id res chain seq x y z
N MET A 1 7.85 27.91 11.90
CA MET A 1 6.42 28.18 11.64
C MET A 1 6.33 28.85 10.27
N SER A 2 6.43 28.06 9.20
CA SER A 2 6.40 28.57 7.81
C SER A 2 5.10 28.13 7.16
N ILE A 3 4.17 29.08 7.11
CA ILE A 3 3.08 29.24 6.14
C ILE A 3 3.08 28.22 4.97
N TYR A 4 2.21 27.21 5.06
CA TYR A 4 1.77 26.42 3.92
C TYR A 4 0.93 27.31 3.00
N TYR A 5 1.53 27.86 1.96
CA TYR A 5 0.76 28.37 0.83
C TYR A 5 0.09 27.17 0.16
N THR A 6 -1.21 27.01 0.37
CA THR A 6 -2.04 26.20 -0.53
C THR A 6 -2.12 26.97 -1.84
N ASN A 7 -1.28 26.57 -2.81
CA ASN A 7 -1.43 26.97 -4.21
C ASN A 7 -2.73 26.36 -4.75
N ALA A 8 -3.87 26.89 -4.32
CA ALA A 8 -5.17 26.52 -4.83
C ALA A 8 -5.25 27.01 -6.27
N ILE A 9 -5.33 26.06 -7.20
CA ILE A 9 -5.49 26.37 -8.62
C ILE A 9 -6.89 26.98 -8.78
N GLY A 10 -6.97 28.26 -9.11
CA GLY A 10 -8.25 28.94 -9.28
C GLY A 10 -9.04 28.41 -10.49
N LEU A 11 -10.38 28.54 -10.43
CA LEU A 11 -11.30 28.23 -11.54
C LEU A 11 -10.85 28.75 -12.93
N PRO A 12 -10.31 29.98 -13.10
CA PRO A 12 -9.88 30.45 -14.42
C PRO A 12 -8.74 29.62 -15.02
N TYR A 13 -7.91 28.98 -14.20
CA TYR A 13 -6.83 28.11 -14.66
C TYR A 13 -7.38 26.74 -15.11
N PHE A 14 -8.28 26.14 -14.33
CA PHE A 14 -8.91 24.85 -14.68
C PHE A 14 -9.65 24.91 -16.02
N LYS A 15 -10.40 25.99 -16.28
CA LYS A 15 -11.14 26.17 -17.55
C LYS A 15 -10.25 26.25 -18.79
N LYS A 16 -8.98 26.65 -18.64
CA LYS A 16 -8.02 26.81 -19.74
C LYS A 16 -7.11 25.59 -19.91
N MET A 17 -7.18 24.62 -19.00
CA MET A 17 -6.34 23.43 -19.05
C MET A 17 -6.78 22.52 -20.19
N LYS A 18 -5.84 22.21 -21.09
CA LYS A 18 -6.08 21.22 -22.15
C LYS A 18 -5.87 19.84 -21.56
N ILE A 19 -6.84 18.95 -21.76
CA ILE A 19 -6.76 17.55 -21.37
C ILE A 19 -7.03 16.67 -22.59
N ALA A 20 -6.44 15.48 -22.59
CA ALA A 20 -6.85 14.46 -23.54
C ALA A 20 -8.27 14.00 -23.18
N CYS A 21 -9.18 14.11 -24.13
CA CYS A 21 -10.56 13.65 -24.00
C CYS A 21 -10.89 12.83 -25.26
N PRO A 22 -10.68 11.51 -25.23
CA PRO A 22 -11.11 10.64 -26.30
C PRO A 22 -12.61 10.84 -26.57
N ILE A 23 -13.01 10.96 -27.83
CA ILE A 23 -14.40 11.29 -28.21
C ILE A 23 -15.34 10.15 -27.79
N GLU A 24 -14.89 8.91 -27.92
CA GLU A 24 -15.68 7.73 -27.60
C GLU A 24 -15.73 7.48 -26.10
N LEU A 25 -16.94 7.49 -25.53
CA LEU A 25 -17.15 7.22 -24.10
C LEU A 25 -16.65 5.83 -23.69
N GLU A 26 -16.73 4.85 -24.60
CA GLU A 26 -16.27 3.51 -24.31
C GLU A 26 -14.76 3.43 -24.16
N GLU A 27 -14.01 4.23 -24.93
CA GLU A 27 -12.57 4.36 -24.76
C GLU A 27 -12.23 4.98 -23.39
N GLN A 28 -12.94 6.06 -23.01
CA GLN A 28 -12.75 6.69 -21.69
C GLN A 28 -13.01 5.70 -20.54
N ARG A 29 -14.08 4.90 -20.63
CA ARG A 29 -14.41 3.87 -19.64
C ARG A 29 -13.33 2.79 -19.55
N ASN A 30 -12.83 2.32 -20.70
CA ASN A 30 -11.78 1.31 -20.74
C ASN A 30 -10.47 1.81 -20.13
N ILE A 31 -10.09 3.05 -20.41
CA ILE A 31 -8.92 3.70 -19.79
C ILE A 31 -9.12 3.82 -18.28
N ALA A 32 -10.27 4.34 -17.84
CA ALA A 32 -10.59 4.50 -16.42
C ALA A 32 -10.60 3.15 -15.68
N ALA A 33 -11.14 2.10 -16.28
CA ALA A 33 -11.16 0.76 -15.70
C ALA A 33 -9.75 0.20 -15.47
N LYS A 34 -8.85 0.37 -16.45
CA LYS A 34 -7.44 -0.07 -16.33
C LYS A 34 -6.70 0.69 -15.23
N ILE A 35 -6.87 2.00 -15.16
CA ILE A 35 -6.26 2.83 -14.11
C ILE A 35 -6.80 2.41 -12.74
N LYS A 36 -8.12 2.28 -12.61
CA LYS A 36 -8.78 1.86 -11.36
C LYS A 36 -8.31 0.48 -10.90
N ALA A 37 -8.12 -0.47 -11.81
CA ALA A 37 -7.62 -1.79 -11.48
C ALA A 37 -6.19 -1.72 -10.90
N SER A 38 -5.32 -0.90 -11.48
CA SER A 38 -3.97 -0.65 -10.98
C SER A 38 -3.98 0.00 -9.59
N ASP A 39 -4.79 1.04 -9.40
CA ASP A 39 -4.93 1.72 -8.10
C ASP A 39 -5.44 0.75 -7.02
N THR A 40 -6.47 -0.03 -7.34
CA THR A 40 -7.01 -1.05 -6.43
C THR A 40 -5.91 -2.04 -6.02
N ARG A 41 -5.07 -2.48 -6.98
CA ARG A 41 -3.95 -3.38 -6.70
C ARG A 41 -2.92 -2.74 -5.78
N ILE A 42 -2.57 -1.47 -6.01
CA ILE A 42 -1.63 -0.72 -5.17
C ILE A 42 -2.15 -0.63 -3.74
N PHE A 43 -3.41 -0.24 -3.55
CA PHE A 43 -4.00 -0.12 -2.22
C PHE A 43 -4.08 -1.46 -1.48
N SER A 44 -4.46 -2.53 -2.16
CA SER A 44 -4.48 -3.87 -1.56
C SER A 44 -3.09 -4.32 -1.09
N LEU A 45 -2.05 -4.08 -1.89
CA LEU A 45 -0.67 -4.42 -1.51
C LEU A 45 -0.17 -3.56 -0.34
N GLN A 46 -0.55 -2.28 -0.28
CA GLN A 46 -0.21 -1.40 0.84
C GLN A 46 -0.88 -1.87 2.15
N ASP A 47 -2.15 -2.29 2.08
CA ASP A 47 -2.87 -2.84 3.23
C ASP A 47 -2.24 -4.17 3.70
N GLU A 48 -1.95 -5.08 2.77
CA GLU A 48 -1.27 -6.35 3.08
C GLU A 48 0.10 -6.11 3.73
N LEU A 49 0.90 -5.20 3.18
CA LEU A 49 2.19 -4.83 3.75
C LEU A 49 2.05 -4.26 5.16
N SER A 50 1.02 -3.44 5.41
CA SER A 50 0.73 -2.90 6.74
C SER A 50 0.41 -4.01 7.74
N LYS A 51 -0.44 -4.96 7.34
CA LYS A 51 -0.80 -6.13 8.14
C LYS A 51 0.43 -6.98 8.48
N LEU A 52 1.26 -7.28 7.48
CA LEU A 52 2.50 -8.06 7.68
C LEU A 52 3.47 -7.36 8.64
N LYS A 53 3.61 -6.03 8.55
CA LYS A 53 4.44 -5.26 9.49
C LYS A 53 3.92 -5.37 10.92
N GLN A 54 2.61 -5.26 11.12
CA GLN A 54 2.00 -5.39 12.45
C GLN A 54 2.16 -6.81 13.01
N GLN A 55 1.95 -7.84 12.19
CA GLN A 55 2.16 -9.24 12.56
C GLN A 55 3.63 -9.49 12.96
N LYS A 56 4.58 -8.99 12.17
CA LYS A 56 6.01 -9.08 12.49
C LYS A 56 6.32 -8.43 13.84
N GLN A 57 5.78 -7.25 14.11
CA GLN A 57 5.97 -6.54 15.38
C GLN A 57 5.37 -7.31 16.56
N GLY A 58 4.15 -7.82 16.43
CA GLY A 58 3.49 -8.62 17.45
C GLY A 58 4.25 -9.91 17.75
N LEU A 59 4.63 -10.66 16.71
CA LEU A 59 5.41 -11.88 16.86
C LEU A 59 6.76 -11.60 17.54
N MET A 60 7.46 -10.55 17.14
CA MET A 60 8.72 -10.17 17.76
C MET A 60 8.53 -9.80 19.24
N HIS A 61 7.46 -9.09 19.58
CA HIS A 61 7.13 -8.79 20.97
C HIS A 61 6.88 -10.07 21.78
N ASP A 62 6.08 -11.01 21.26
CA ASP A 62 5.77 -12.26 21.95
C ASP A 62 7.02 -13.14 22.17
N LEU A 63 7.93 -13.17 21.19
CA LEU A 63 9.21 -13.87 21.28
C LEU A 63 10.16 -13.23 22.29
N LEU A 64 10.34 -11.90 22.24
CA LEU A 64 11.27 -11.19 23.12
C LEU A 64 10.76 -11.09 24.57
N THR A 65 9.45 -11.14 24.78
CA THR A 65 8.84 -11.16 26.12
C THR A 65 8.62 -12.57 26.67
N GLY A 66 8.92 -13.61 25.87
CA GLY A 66 8.77 -15.01 26.30
C GLY A 66 7.32 -15.46 26.50
N LYS A 67 6.33 -14.68 26.00
CA LYS A 67 4.91 -15.06 26.05
C LYS A 67 4.64 -16.33 25.23
N VAL A 68 5.33 -16.49 24.10
CA VAL A 68 5.28 -17.69 23.28
C VAL A 68 6.65 -18.36 23.27
N PRO A 69 6.80 -19.55 23.89
CA PRO A 69 8.08 -20.24 23.95
C PRO A 69 8.46 -20.84 22.59
N VAL A 70 9.71 -20.66 22.19
CA VAL A 70 10.28 -21.32 21.00
C VAL A 70 10.72 -22.72 21.39
N LYS A 71 10.05 -23.75 20.84
CA LYS A 71 10.50 -25.14 20.99
C LYS A 71 11.70 -25.37 20.08
N VAL A 72 12.90 -25.43 20.67
CA VAL A 72 14.10 -25.88 19.97
C VAL A 72 14.07 -27.39 19.94
N LYS A 73 14.08 -28.02 18.76
CA LYS A 73 14.34 -29.46 18.66
C LYS A 73 15.80 -29.67 19.05
N GLU A 74 16.03 -30.46 20.09
CA GLU A 74 17.39 -30.88 20.45
C GLU A 74 18.04 -31.57 19.24
N PRO A 75 19.32 -31.30 18.95
CA PRO A 75 20.01 -32.00 17.87
C PRO A 75 20.00 -33.49 18.19
N GLU A 76 19.43 -34.30 17.29
CA GLU A 76 19.55 -35.75 17.36
C GLU A 76 21.04 -36.08 17.39
N VAL A 77 21.49 -36.60 18.53
CA VAL A 77 22.84 -37.15 18.67
C VAL A 77 22.83 -38.40 17.80
N VAL A 78 23.39 -38.29 16.59
CA VAL A 78 23.64 -39.44 15.73
C VAL A 78 24.77 -40.21 16.40
N ASP A 79 24.41 -41.25 17.14
CA ASP A 79 25.37 -42.21 17.69
C ASP A 79 26.12 -42.87 16.53
N GLY A 80 27.44 -42.97 16.69
CA GLY A 80 28.38 -43.45 15.68
C GLY A 80 28.34 -44.94 15.40
#